data_AF-A0AAV0IC93-F1
#
_entry.id   AF-A0AAV0IC93-F1
#
_cell.length_a   1.000
_cell.length_b   1.000
_cell.length_c   1.000
_cell.angle_alpha   90.00
_cell.angle_beta   90.00
_cell.angle_gamma   90.00
#
_symmetry.space_group_name_H-M   'P 1'
#
loop_
_entity.id
_entity.type
_entity.pdbx_description
1 polymer ?
#
loop_
_entity_poly.entity_id
_entity_poly.type
_entity_poly.pdbx_seq_one_letter_code
_entity_poly.pdbx_strand_id
1 'polypeptide(L)'
;MTPVSSPPRPFELCYRGTVEKEARGFPAMGIRFVGGVELVVDRFGVFLQVKDDVFCLAIVRSKGVTIIGMMAQQSYNVGYDLKAMTVSFQKMDCQLLER
;
A
#
# COMPACT_ATOMS: atom_id res chain seq x y z
N MET A 1 -9.34 9.50 -12.64
CA MET A 1 -9.68 8.09 -12.34
C MET A 1 -11.06 7.72 -12.86
N THR A 2 -11.14 6.92 -13.93
CA THR A 2 -12.40 6.41 -14.50
C THR A 2 -12.68 4.99 -14.00
N PRO A 3 -13.84 4.69 -13.36
CA PRO A 3 -14.11 3.35 -12.80
C PRO A 3 -14.20 2.23 -13.85
N VAL A 4 -13.84 1.01 -13.45
CA VAL A 4 -14.06 -0.22 -14.24
C VAL A 4 -15.35 -0.89 -13.77
N SER A 5 -16.26 -1.21 -14.70
CA SER A 5 -17.59 -1.76 -14.40
C SER A 5 -17.60 -3.17 -13.79
N SER A 6 -16.55 -3.96 -14.05
CA SER A 6 -16.42 -5.31 -13.50
C SER A 6 -14.99 -5.52 -13.01
N PRO A 7 -14.68 -5.09 -11.77
CA PRO A 7 -13.38 -5.30 -11.14
C PRO A 7 -13.00 -6.79 -11.09
N PRO A 8 -11.75 -7.16 -11.43
CA PRO A 8 -11.28 -8.52 -11.24
C PRO A 8 -11.23 -8.86 -9.75
N ARG A 9 -11.71 -10.06 -9.37
CA ARG A 9 -11.56 -10.56 -8.00
C ARG A 9 -10.06 -10.67 -7.64
N PRO A 10 -9.66 -10.38 -6.39
CA PRO A 10 -10.50 -10.05 -5.23
C PRO A 10 -10.81 -8.54 -5.07
N PHE A 11 -10.44 -7.70 -6.04
CA PHE A 11 -10.57 -6.25 -5.93
C PHE A 11 -12.00 -5.77 -6.10
N GLU A 12 -12.36 -4.71 -5.37
CA GLU A 12 -13.70 -4.11 -5.40
C GLU A 12 -13.72 -2.75 -6.10
N LEU A 13 -12.59 -2.05 -6.12
CA LEU A 13 -12.44 -0.74 -6.74
C LEU A 13 -11.26 -0.77 -7.69
N CYS A 14 -11.53 -0.55 -8.98
CA CYS A 14 -10.53 -0.47 -10.03
C CYS A 14 -10.83 0.68 -10.98
N TYR A 15 -9.79 1.23 -11.58
CA TYR A 15 -9.85 2.39 -12.45
C TYR A 15 -9.02 2.15 -13.72
N ARG A 16 -9.42 2.81 -14.82
CA ARG A 16 -8.68 2.83 -16.08
C ARG A 16 -7.43 3.71 -15.95
N GLY A 17 -6.36 3.32 -16.65
CA GLY A 17 -5.08 4.02 -16.72
C GLY A 17 -3.99 3.37 -15.86
N THR A 18 -3.02 4.17 -15.45
CA THR A 18 -1.89 3.73 -14.60
C THR A 18 -1.88 4.46 -13.26
N VAL A 19 -1.37 3.80 -12.22
CA VAL A 19 -1.21 4.42 -10.88
C VAL A 19 -0.40 5.71 -10.98
N GLU A 20 0.67 5.71 -11.78
CA GLU A 20 1.57 6.85 -11.95
C GLU A 20 0.87 8.12 -12.44
N LYS A 21 -0.06 7.96 -13.39
CA LYS A 21 -0.75 9.09 -14.01
C LYS A 21 -2.02 9.46 -13.25
N GLU A 22 -2.87 8.48 -12.98
CA GLU A 22 -4.23 8.71 -12.50
C GLU A 22 -4.32 8.87 -10.98
N ALA A 23 -3.36 8.31 -10.24
CA ALA A 23 -3.24 8.51 -8.79
C ALA A 23 -2.23 9.60 -8.42
N ARG A 24 -1.81 10.42 -9.39
CA ARG A 24 -1.00 11.60 -9.11
C ARG A 24 -1.79 12.57 -8.22
N GLY A 25 -1.23 12.91 -7.06
CA GLY A 25 -1.88 13.77 -6.08
C GLY A 25 -2.84 13.04 -5.13
N PHE A 26 -2.99 11.70 -5.24
CA PHE A 26 -3.68 10.93 -4.21
C PHE A 26 -2.94 11.10 -2.87
N PRO A 27 -3.65 11.41 -1.77
CA PRO A 27 -3.01 11.68 -0.49
C PRO A 27 -2.33 10.43 0.06
N ALA A 28 -1.21 10.61 0.75
CA ALA A 28 -0.66 9.55 1.57
C ALA A 28 -1.66 9.21 2.69
N MET A 29 -1.79 7.92 3.01
CA MET A 29 -2.65 7.43 4.09
C MET A 29 -1.78 6.96 5.25
N GLY A 30 -2.27 7.11 6.48
CA GLY A 30 -1.57 6.69 7.69
C GLY A 30 -2.30 5.54 8.40
N ILE A 31 -1.58 4.46 8.70
CA ILE A 31 -2.04 3.41 9.60
C ILE A 31 -1.42 3.69 10.97
N ARG A 32 -2.23 4.16 11.91
CA ARG A 32 -1.80 4.52 13.26
C ARG A 32 -1.84 3.33 14.19
N PHE A 33 -0.72 3.06 14.86
CA PHE A 33 -0.59 2.02 15.88
C PHE A 33 -0.72 2.61 17.28
N VAL A 34 -1.07 1.74 18.24
CA VAL A 34 -0.95 2.07 19.65
C VAL A 34 0.52 2.41 19.95
N GLY A 35 0.75 3.48 20.73
CA GLY A 35 2.09 4.02 20.96
C GLY A 35 2.48 5.19 20.05
N GLY A 36 1.59 5.63 19.14
CA GLY A 36 1.78 6.86 18.38
C GLY A 36 2.64 6.72 17.11
N VAL A 37 3.03 5.49 16.76
CA VAL A 37 3.74 5.19 15.51
C VAL A 37 2.75 5.13 14.35
N GLU A 38 3.16 5.61 13.19
CA GLU A 38 2.34 5.63 11.98
C GLU A 38 3.10 5.02 10.79
N LEU A 39 2.48 4.05 10.12
CA LEU A 39 2.94 3.55 8.82
C LEU A 39 2.26 4.37 7.73
N VAL A 40 3.04 5.21 7.04
CA VAL A 40 2.54 6.09 5.98
C VAL A 40 2.66 5.38 4.64
N VAL A 41 1.53 5.15 3.97
CA VAL A 41 1.46 4.50 2.66
C VAL A 41 1.12 5.52 1.59
N ASP A 42 1.89 5.51 0.51
CA ASP A 42 1.64 6.37 -0.65
C ASP A 42 0.71 5.68 -1.66
N ARG A 43 0.51 6.33 -2.82
CA ARG A 43 -0.31 5.80 -3.91
C ARG A 43 0.11 4.40 -4.36
N PHE A 44 1.39 4.06 -4.30
CA PHE A 44 1.87 2.74 -4.71
C PHE A 44 1.70 1.70 -3.61
N GLY A 45 1.68 2.12 -2.35
CA GLY A 45 1.36 1.24 -1.23
C GLY A 45 -0.13 0.87 -1.14
N VAL A 46 -1.02 1.66 -1.76
CA VAL A 46 -2.49 1.45 -1.70
C VAL A 46 -3.14 1.06 -3.02
N PHE A 47 -2.47 1.24 -4.16
CA PHE A 47 -2.95 0.78 -5.47
C PHE A 47 -1.99 -0.23 -6.11
N LEU A 48 -2.57 -1.23 -6.77
CA LEU A 48 -1.83 -2.23 -7.54
C LEU A 48 -2.16 -2.09 -9.03
N GLN A 49 -1.14 -2.03 -9.88
CA GLN A 49 -1.30 -2.12 -11.33
C GLN A 49 -1.57 -3.58 -11.71
N VAL A 50 -2.80 -3.90 -12.14
CA VAL A 50 -3.22 -5.29 -12.44
C VAL A 50 -3.18 -5.62 -13.94
N LYS A 51 -3.22 -4.60 -14.80
CA LYS A 51 -3.03 -4.65 -16.26
C LYS A 51 -2.41 -3.33 -16.72
N ASP A 52 -1.92 -3.25 -17.95
CA ASP A 52 -1.32 -2.02 -18.49
C ASP A 52 -2.25 -0.79 -18.41
N ASP A 53 -3.56 -1.00 -18.54
CA ASP A 53 -4.59 0.05 -18.54
C ASP A 53 -5.56 -0.03 -17.35
N VAL A 54 -5.28 -0.85 -16.34
CA VAL A 54 -6.13 -0.99 -15.14
C VAL A 54 -5.30 -1.12 -13.87
N PHE A 55 -5.63 -0.29 -12.88
CA PHE A 55 -5.13 -0.41 -11.51
C PHE A 55 -6.28 -0.51 -10.52
N CYS A 56 -6.04 -1.15 -9.38
CA CYS A 56 -7.05 -1.45 -8.37
C CYS A 56 -6.61 -1.02 -6.98
N LEU A 57 -7.57 -0.64 -6.13
CA LEU A 57 -7.32 -0.40 -4.72
C LEU A 57 -6.90 -1.72 -4.06
N ALA A 58 -5.71 -1.76 -3.49
CA ALA A 58 -5.11 -2.93 -2.83
C ALA A 58 -5.61 -3.11 -1.38
N ILE A 59 -6.83 -2.66 -1.10
CA ILE A 59 -7.52 -2.87 0.17
C ILE A 59 -8.73 -3.75 -0.13
N VAL A 60 -8.70 -4.99 0.36
CA VAL A 60 -9.73 -5.99 0.12
C VAL A 60 -10.34 -6.43 1.44
N ARG A 61 -11.61 -6.85 1.41
CA ARG A 61 -12.27 -7.40 2.60
C ARG A 61 -11.53 -8.64 3.09
N SER A 62 -11.18 -8.63 4.38
CA SER A 62 -10.60 -9.77 5.09
C SER A 62 -11.57 -10.32 6.13
N LYS A 63 -11.48 -11.61 6.44
CA LYS A 63 -12.31 -12.27 7.46
C LYS A 63 -11.53 -12.37 8.77
N GLY A 64 -11.90 -11.56 9.76
CA GLY A 64 -11.45 -11.70 11.16
C GLY A 64 -10.06 -11.14 11.49
N VAL A 65 -9.24 -10.81 10.50
CA VAL A 65 -7.91 -10.19 10.72
C VAL A 65 -7.64 -9.07 9.72
N THR A 66 -6.93 -8.03 10.16
CA THR A 66 -6.37 -7.01 9.27
C THR A 66 -4.95 -7.42 8.88
N ILE A 67 -4.66 -7.44 7.58
CA ILE A 67 -3.35 -7.82 7.06
C ILE A 67 -2.74 -6.61 6.37
N ILE A 68 -1.57 -6.19 6.84
CA ILE A 68 -0.74 -5.19 6.15
C ILE A 68 0.18 -5.96 5.19
N GLY A 69 -0.20 -6.02 3.92
CA GLY A 69 0.53 -6.77 2.89
C GLY A 69 1.80 -6.08 2.41
N MET A 70 2.56 -6.76 1.54
CA MET A 70 3.86 -6.29 1.04
C MET A 70 3.81 -4.90 0.40
N MET A 71 2.73 -4.55 -0.31
CA MET A 71 2.57 -3.25 -0.96
C MET A 71 2.59 -2.11 0.06
N ALA A 72 1.85 -2.26 1.17
CA ALA A 72 1.82 -1.27 2.23
C ALA A 72 3.13 -1.19 3.04
N GLN A 73 3.97 -2.23 2.98
CA GLN A 73 5.27 -2.26 3.66
C GLN A 73 6.44 -1.88 2.73
N GLN A 74 6.19 -1.65 1.44
CA GLN A 74 7.25 -1.30 0.49
C GLN A 74 7.92 0.02 0.89
N SER A 75 9.21 0.16 0.60
CA SER A 75 10.01 1.33 0.99
C SER A 75 10.11 1.53 2.51
N TYR A 76 9.92 0.47 3.30
CA TYR A 76 10.21 0.46 4.73
C TYR A 76 11.20 -0.66 5.08
N ASN A 77 12.15 -0.34 5.95
CA ASN A 77 12.85 -1.34 6.74
C ASN A 77 11.94 -1.72 7.92
N VAL A 78 11.64 -3.02 8.05
CA VAL A 78 10.79 -3.54 9.11
C VAL A 78 11.64 -4.34 10.09
N GLY A 79 11.74 -3.86 11.32
CA GLY A 79 12.47 -4.52 12.40
C GLY A 79 11.53 -5.36 13.25
N TYR A 80 11.91 -6.61 13.52
CA TYR A 80 11.18 -7.52 14.40
C TYR A 80 12.05 -7.84 15.62
N ASP A 81 11.71 -7.28 16.78
CA ASP A 81 12.35 -7.64 18.05
C ASP A 81 11.47 -8.66 18.78
N LEU A 82 11.85 -9.93 18.65
CA LEU A 82 11.12 -11.04 19.26
C LEU A 82 11.32 -11.14 20.78
N LYS A 83 12.35 -10.49 21.35
CA LYS A 83 12.57 -10.47 22.80
C LYS A 83 11.72 -9.39 23.45
N ALA A 84 11.69 -8.20 22.86
CA ALA A 84 10.88 -7.09 23.32
C ALA A 84 9.41 -7.18 22.87
N MET A 85 9.09 -8.08 21.93
CA MET A 85 7.77 -8.23 21.31
C MET A 85 7.30 -6.95 20.59
N THR A 86 8.21 -6.30 19.87
CA THR A 86 7.95 -5.04 19.16
C THR A 86 8.24 -5.16 17.66
N VAL A 87 7.50 -4.36 16.89
CA VAL A 87 7.73 -4.15 15.46
C VAL A 87 8.04 -2.68 15.22
N SER A 88 9.07 -2.41 14.44
CA SER A 88 9.55 -1.06 14.13
C SER A 88 9.50 -0.80 12.63
N PHE A 89 9.08 0.41 12.24
CA PHE A 89 9.01 0.83 10.83
C PHE A 89 9.93 2.02 10.61
N GLN A 90 10.86 1.89 9.67
CA GLN A 90 11.72 2.98 9.23
C GLN A 90 11.55 3.18 7.72
N LYS A 91 11.08 4.35 7.31
CA LYS A 91 10.97 4.68 5.89
C LYS A 91 12.37 4.69 5.27
N MET A 92 12.52 4.00 4.15
CA MET A 92 13.74 3.93 3.36
C MET A 92 13.58 4.79 2.11
N ASP A 93 14.59 5.60 1.82
CA ASP A 93 14.68 6.25 0.52
C ASP A 93 15.25 5.25 -0.48
N CYS A 94 14.39 4.74 -1.37
CA CYS A 94 14.80 3.76 -2.38
C CYS A 94 15.80 4.34 -3.40
N GLN A 95 15.94 5.66 -3.52
CA GLN A 95 16.97 6.27 -4.38
C GLN A 95 18.39 5.91 -3.93
N LEU A 96 18.57 5.50 -2.68
CA LEU A 96 19.86 5.05 -2.15
C LEU A 96 20.28 3.66 -2.68
N LEU A 97 19.39 2.93 -3.37
CA LEU A 97 19.63 1.59 -3.91
C LEU A 97 19.92 1.57 -5.42
N GLU A 98 19.61 2.64 -6.14
CA GLU A 98 19.91 2.78 -7.57
C GLU A 98 21.37 3.24 -7.72
N ARG A 99 22.29 2.29 -7.88
CA ARG A 99 23.70 2.53 -8.25
C ARG A 99 23.91 2.44 -9.76
#